data_AF-A0A7C5DQS0-F1
#
_entry.id   AF-A0A7C5DQS0-F1
#
_cell.length_a   1.000
_cell.length_b   1.000
_cell.length_c   1.000
_cell.angle_alpha   90.00
_cell.angle_beta   90.00
_cell.angle_gamma   90.00
#
_symmetry.space_group_name_H-M   'P 1'
#
loop_
_entity.id
_entity.type
_entity.pdbx_description
1 polymer ?
#
loop_
_entity_poly.entity_id
_entity_poly.type
_entity_poly.pdbx_seq_one_letter_code
_entity_poly.pdbx_strand_id
1 'polypeptide(L)' 'GPFIDFIGKVEEVNVEKGKVIVALSLFGRETPVELDFLSVEKL' A
#
# COMPACT_ATOMS: atom_id res chain seq x y z
N GLY A 1 -3.74 9.60 -7.62
CA GLY A 1 -2.38 9.11 -7.30
C GLY A 1 -1.98 8.03 -8.28
N PRO A 2 -0.68 7.74 -8.41
CA PRO A 2 -0.16 6.73 -9.35
C PRO A 2 -0.59 5.29 -9.04
N PHE A 3 -1.12 5.04 -7.83
CA PHE A 3 -1.58 3.72 -7.37
C PHE A 3 -3.10 3.65 -7.15
N ILE A 4 -3.87 4.58 -7.73
CA ILE A 4 -5.34 4.50 -7.71
C ILE A 4 -5.78 3.22 -8.45
N ASP A 5 -6.81 2.56 -7.94
CA ASP A 5 -7.39 1.29 -8.44
C ASP A 5 -6.50 0.05 -8.30
N PHE A 6 -5.33 0.16 -7.65
CA PHE A 6 -4.52 -1.01 -7.33
C PHE A 6 -4.97 -1.66 -6.02
N ILE A 7 -5.08 -2.98 -6.04
CA ILE A 7 -5.27 -3.80 -4.85
C ILE A 7 -3.91 -4.37 -4.45
N GLY A 8 -3.59 -4.27 -3.16
CA GLY A 8 -2.37 -4.80 -2.60
C GLY A 8 -2.59 -5.42 -1.23
N LYS A 9 -1.55 -6.11 -0.75
CA LYS A 9 -1.53 -6.70 0.59
C LYS A 9 -0.76 -5.80 1.53
N VAL A 10 -1.33 -5.51 2.70
CA VAL A 10 -0.62 -4.77 3.75
C VAL A 10 0.45 -5.68 4.35
N GLU A 11 1.70 -5.24 4.29
CA GLU A 11 2.85 -5.96 4.84
C GLU A 11 3.24 -5.40 6.22
N GLU A 12 3.27 -4.08 6.35
CA GLU A 12 3.62 -3.41 7.61
C GLU A 12 2.76 -2.17 7.84
N VAL A 13 2.45 -1.90 9.10
CA VAL A 13 1.67 -0.74 9.52
C VAL A 13 2.46 0.04 10.55
N ASN A 14 2.86 1.26 10.21
CA ASN A 14 3.51 2.18 11.13
C ASN A 14 2.54 3.25 11.60
N VAL A 15 1.88 2.98 12.73
CA VAL A 15 0.87 3.87 13.31
C VAL A 15 1.48 5.18 13.80
N GLU A 16 2.69 5.15 14.36
CA GLU A 16 3.37 6.35 14.89
C GLU A 16 3.69 7.37 13.78
N LYS A 17 4.05 6.88 12.59
CA LYS A 17 4.33 7.70 11.41
C LYS A 17 3.11 7.95 10.52
N GLY A 18 1.98 7.28 10.78
CA GLY A 18 0.81 7.32 9.91
C GLY A 18 1.06 6.74 8.51
N LYS A 19 1.98 5.77 8.40
CA LYS A 19 2.38 5.13 7.14
C LYS A 19 2.02 3.65 7.11
N VAL A 20 1.83 3.11 5.91
CA VAL A 20 1.62 1.69 5.66
C VAL A 20 2.51 1.25 4.51
N ILE A 21 3.10 0.06 4.62
CA ILE A 21 3.78 -0.60 3.52
C ILE A 21 2.80 -1.60 2.91
N VAL A 22 2.53 -1.42 1.62
CA VAL A 22 1.62 -2.26 0.84
C VAL A 22 2.42 -2.92 -0.28
N ALA A 23 2.33 -4.25 -0.39
CA ALA A 23 2.82 -4.99 -1.54
C ALA A 23 1.77 -4.94 -2.67
N LEU A 24 2.08 -4.22 -3.75
CA LEU A 24 1.28 -4.19 -4.96
C LEU A 24 1.76 -5.26 -5.93
N SER A 25 0.84 -5.99 -6.56
CA SER A 25 1.18 -6.90 -7.64
C SER A 25 1.19 -6.15 -8.97
N LEU A 26 2.38 -5.82 -9.46
CA LEU A 26 2.61 -5.12 -10.72
C LEU A 26 3.30 -6.06 -11.71
N PHE A 27 2.63 -6.40 -12.81
CA PHE A 27 3.16 -7.30 -13.84
C PHE A 27 3.62 -8.66 -13.30
N GLY A 28 2.92 -9.20 -12.30
CA GLY A 28 3.29 -10.47 -11.64
C GLY A 28 4.51 -10.36 -10.71
N ARG A 29 4.95 -9.13 -10.38
CA ARG A 29 6.00 -8.85 -9.40
C ARG A 29 5.41 -8.10 -8.23
N GLU A 30 5.72 -8.54 -7.01
CA GLU A 30 5.35 -7.83 -5.80
C GLU A 30 6.29 -6.64 -5.62
N THR A 31 5.74 -5.44 -5.63
CA THR A 31 6.47 -4.20 -5.42
C THR A 31 5.96 -3.54 -4.13
N PRO A 32 6.80 -3.45 -3.08
CA PRO A 32 6.42 -2.77 -1.86
C PRO A 32 6.40 -1.25 -2.09
N VAL A 33 5.34 -0.60 -1.65
CA VAL A 33 5.18 0.86 -1.69
C VAL A 33 4.79 1.36 -0.31
N GLU A 34 5.35 2.50 0.09
CA GLU A 34 4.94 3.19 1.31
C GLU A 34 3.86 4.21 0.97
N LEU A 35 2.73 4.14 1.66
CA LEU A 35 1.58 5.02 1.48
C LEU A 35 1.17 5.64 2.83
N ASP A 36 0.53 6.80 2.77
CA ASP A 36 -0.15 7.36 3.92
C ASP A 36 -1.39 6.56 4.27
N PHE A 37 -1.69 6.45 5.56
CA PHE A 37 -2.89 5.75 6.07
C PHE A 37 -4.20 6.26 5.46
N LEU A 38 -4.26 7.53 5.08
CA LEU A 38 -5.44 8.14 4.47
C LEU A 38 -5.58 7.84 2.97
N SER A 39 -4.53 7.30 2.35
CA SER A 39 -4.50 6.98 0.91
C SER A 39 -4.85 5.53 0.59
N VAL A 40 -5.19 4.73 1.61
CA VAL A 40 -5.62 3.35 1.48
C VAL A 40 -7.04 3.18 2.01
N GLU A 41 -7.82 2.36 1.33
CA GLU A 41 -9.15 1.93 1.75
C GLU A 41 -9.15 0.41 1.91
N LYS A 42 -9.89 -0.09 2.90
CA LYS A 42 -10.02 -1.52 3.15
C LYS A 42 -11.13 -2.10 2.25
N LEU A 43 -10.83 -3.20 1.57
CA LEU A 43 -11.81 -4.00 0.81
C LEU A 43 -12.74 -4.82 1.72
#